data_AF-A0A9E5TDI8-F1
#
_entry.id   AF-A0A9E5TDI8-F1
#
_cell.length_a   1.000
_cell.length_b   1.000
_cell.length_c   1.000
_cell.angle_alpha   90.00
_cell.angle_beta   90.00
_cell.angle_gamma   90.00
#
_symmetry.space_group_name_H-M   'P 1'
#
loop_
_entity.id
_entity.type
_entity.pdbx_description
1 polymer ?
#
loop_
_entity_poly.entity_id
_entity_poly.type
_entity_poly.pdbx_seq_one_letter_code
_entity_poly.pdbx_strand_id
1 'polypeptide(L)'
;MMSELKSPISADKCLREAAALISSHQTLWIATHERPDGDALGSLLGLALALEKEGKKVARLCPDPVPQNYSFLPGSERVSADLPDWTADLLVAVDCDGLSRTGRLAPRLENIPHI
;
A
#
# COMPACT_ATOMS: atom_id res chain seq x y z
N MET A 1 -35.06 -6.16 19.85
CA MET A 1 -34.01 -5.21 19.43
C MET A 1 -33.10 -5.98 18.48
N MET A 2 -33.47 -6.02 17.19
CA MET A 2 -32.72 -6.77 16.18
C MET A 2 -31.49 -5.94 15.81
N SER A 3 -30.32 -6.54 16.03
CA SER A 3 -29.03 -6.02 15.61
C SER A 3 -29.06 -5.70 14.11
N GLU A 4 -28.72 -4.47 13.75
CA GLU A 4 -28.41 -4.10 12.37
C GLU A 4 -27.20 -4.92 11.91
N LEU A 5 -27.46 -6.04 11.24
CA LEU A 5 -26.49 -6.68 10.37
C LEU A 5 -26.15 -5.65 9.29
N LYS A 6 -24.98 -4.99 9.43
CA LYS A 6 -24.40 -4.18 8.36
C LYS A 6 -24.42 -5.03 7.09
N SER A 7 -25.18 -4.61 6.09
CA SER A 7 -25.20 -5.28 4.81
C SER A 7 -23.76 -5.37 4.26
N PRO A 8 -23.38 -6.48 3.62
CA PRO A 8 -22.04 -6.59 3.07
C PRO A 8 -21.81 -5.44 2.09
N ILE A 9 -20.75 -4.68 2.34
CA ILE A 9 -20.34 -3.62 1.41
C ILE A 9 -19.98 -4.31 0.09
N SER A 10 -20.63 -3.88 -1.00
CA SER A 10 -20.33 -4.42 -2.33
C SER A 10 -18.89 -4.09 -2.73
N ALA A 11 -18.21 -5.02 -3.41
CA ALA A 11 -16.84 -4.81 -3.91
C ALA A 11 -16.72 -3.55 -4.80
N ASP A 12 -17.75 -3.25 -5.60
CA ASP A 12 -17.79 -2.02 -6.42
C ASP A 12 -17.77 -0.76 -5.56
N LYS A 13 -18.46 -0.77 -4.41
CA LYS A 13 -18.47 0.35 -3.48
C LYS A 13 -17.10 0.54 -2.82
N CYS A 14 -16.49 -0.53 -2.29
CA CYS A 14 -15.14 -0.47 -1.71
C CYS A 14 -14.11 0.06 -2.73
N LEU A 15 -14.18 -0.43 -3.97
CA LEU A 15 -13.26 0.00 -5.03
C LEU A 15 -13.39 1.49 -5.32
N ARG A 16 -14.62 2.01 -5.43
CA ARG A 16 -14.86 3.44 -5.64
C ARG A 16 -14.39 4.29 -4.47
N GLU A 17 -14.61 3.85 -3.24
CA GLU A 17 -14.17 4.55 -2.03
C GLU A 17 -12.63 4.59 -1.95
N ALA A 18 -11.96 3.46 -2.17
CA ALA A 18 -10.50 3.40 -2.21
C ALA A 18 -9.92 4.29 -3.33
N ALA A 19 -10.47 4.20 -4.54
CA ALA A 19 -10.04 5.04 -5.66
C ALA A 19 -10.23 6.53 -5.38
N ALA A 20 -11.34 6.92 -4.75
CA ALA A 20 -11.60 8.31 -4.37
C ALA A 20 -10.58 8.81 -3.33
N LEU A 21 -10.30 8.02 -2.30
CA LEU A 21 -9.30 8.33 -1.28
C LEU A 21 -7.90 8.45 -1.90
N ILE A 22 -7.50 7.52 -2.76
CA ILE A 22 -6.20 7.58 -3.43
C ILE A 22 -6.11 8.83 -4.33
N SER A 23 -7.19 9.15 -5.05
CA SER A 23 -7.24 10.28 -5.97
C SER A 23 -7.14 11.63 -5.23
N SER A 24 -7.71 11.76 -4.03
CA SER A 24 -7.75 13.02 -3.27
C SER A 24 -6.45 13.41 -2.58
N HIS A 25 -5.47 12.50 -2.47
CA HIS A 25 -4.20 12.74 -1.77
C HIS A 25 -3.01 12.92 -2.72
N GLN A 26 -1.98 13.65 -2.30
CA GLN A 26 -0.81 13.96 -3.15
C GLN A 26 0.45 13.22 -2.74
N THR A 27 0.61 12.94 -1.45
CA THR A 27 1.73 12.16 -0.93
C THR A 27 1.24 10.82 -0.40
N LEU A 28 1.75 9.73 -0.95
CA LEU A 28 1.30 8.38 -0.62
C LEU A 28 2.48 7.49 -0.23
N TRP A 29 2.26 6.68 0.80
CA TRP A 29 3.06 5.50 1.05
C TRP A 29 2.26 4.29 0.58
N ILE A 30 2.92 3.34 -0.08
CA ILE A 30 2.30 2.05 -0.41
C ILE A 30 3.15 0.99 0.26
N ALA A 31 2.52 0.14 1.07
CA ALA A 31 3.21 -0.88 1.83
C ALA A 31 2.69 -2.28 1.52
N THR A 32 3.58 -3.27 1.58
CA THR A 32 3.21 -4.70 1.49
C THR A 32 3.88 -5.52 2.60
N HIS A 33 3.59 -6.82 2.63
CA HIS A 33 3.96 -7.71 3.73
C HIS A 33 5.42 -8.20 3.69
N GLU A 34 5.89 -8.75 4.82
CA GLU A 34 7.14 -9.52 4.93
C GLU A 34 7.16 -10.72 3.99
N ARG A 35 8.33 -11.07 3.45
CA ARG A 35 8.53 -12.11 2.43
C ARG A 35 7.57 -11.93 1.25
N PRO A 36 7.70 -10.80 0.52
CA PRO A 36 6.76 -10.47 -0.53
C PRO A 36 6.84 -11.48 -1.67
N ASP A 37 5.70 -11.82 -2.25
CA ASP A 37 5.62 -12.63 -3.46
C ASP A 37 5.33 -11.77 -4.70
N GLY A 38 4.97 -12.43 -5.81
CA GLY A 38 4.68 -11.75 -7.06
C GLY A 38 3.44 -10.86 -6.99
N ASP A 39 2.44 -11.19 -6.18
CA ASP A 39 1.20 -10.41 -6.06
C ASP A 39 1.43 -9.15 -5.22
N ALA A 40 2.10 -9.32 -4.07
CA ALA A 40 2.58 -8.23 -3.23
C ALA A 40 3.40 -7.20 -4.02
N LEU A 41 4.44 -7.66 -4.73
CA LEU A 41 5.33 -6.78 -5.50
C LEU A 41 4.64 -6.20 -6.73
N GLY A 42 3.84 -6.99 -7.43
CA GLY A 42 3.08 -6.54 -8.59
C GLY A 42 2.10 -5.43 -8.24
N SER A 43 1.33 -5.62 -7.16
CA SER A 43 0.39 -4.64 -6.62
C SER A 43 1.09 -3.38 -6.14
N LEU A 44 2.17 -3.52 -5.37
CA LEU A 44 2.99 -2.41 -4.86
C LEU A 44 3.56 -1.56 -5.99
N LEU A 45 4.23 -2.20 -6.95
CA LEU A 45 4.91 -1.50 -8.04
C LEU A 45 3.92 -0.93 -9.05
N GLY A 46 2.89 -1.70 -9.42
CA GLY A 46 1.86 -1.29 -10.38
C GLY A 46 1.12 -0.03 -9.92
N LEU A 47 0.64 -0.03 -8.67
CA LEU A 47 -0.04 1.14 -8.10
C LEU A 47 0.92 2.33 -8.00
N ALA A 48 2.15 2.11 -7.52
CA ALA A 48 3.11 3.19 -7.37
C ALA A 48 3.45 3.86 -8.71
N LEU A 49 3.68 3.07 -9.76
CA LEU A 49 3.98 3.58 -11.09
C LEU A 49 2.79 4.33 -11.71
N ALA A 50 1.56 3.86 -11.48
CA ALA A 50 0.35 4.55 -11.94
C ALA A 50 0.21 5.93 -11.28
N LEU A 51 0.35 5.99 -9.96
CA LEU A 51 0.22 7.25 -9.20
C LEU A 51 1.35 8.24 -9.48
N GLU A 52 2.58 7.76 -9.71
CA GLU A 52 3.68 8.62 -10.14
C GLU A 52 3.42 9.22 -11.53
N LYS A 53 2.80 8.47 -12.46
CA LYS A 53 2.38 9.00 -13.77
C LYS A 53 1.31 10.09 -13.65
N GLU A 54 0.51 10.06 -12.58
CA GLU A 54 -0.46 11.12 -12.24
C GLU A 54 0.18 12.32 -11.51
N GLY A 55 1.51 12.31 -11.29
CA GLY A 55 2.24 13.39 -10.64
C GLY A 55 2.25 13.33 -9.10
N LYS A 56 1.77 12.23 -8.51
CA LYS A 56 1.78 12.05 -7.05
C LYS A 56 3.17 11.66 -6.54
N LYS A 57 3.48 12.01 -5.29
CA LYS A 57 4.70 11.62 -4.60
C LYS A 57 4.50 10.29 -3.88
N VAL A 58 5.23 9.25 -4.28
CA VAL A 58 4.97 7.88 -3.79
C VAL A 58 6.22 7.23 -3.22
N ALA A 59 6.09 6.59 -2.04
CA ALA A 59 7.09 5.67 -1.49
C ALA A 59 6.60 4.22 -1.57
N ARG A 60 7.52 3.29 -1.83
CA ARG A 60 7.27 1.85 -1.91
C ARG A 60 7.94 1.17 -0.72
N LEU A 61 7.13 0.63 0.19
CA LEU A 61 7.59 0.15 1.47
C LEU A 61 7.41 -1.37 1.56
N CYS A 62 8.49 -2.08 1.83
CA CYS A 62 8.46 -3.49 2.15
C CYS A 62 9.49 -3.77 3.25
N PRO A 63 9.13 -4.49 4.33
CA PRO A 63 10.08 -4.76 5.42
C PRO A 63 11.27 -5.61 4.99
N ASP A 64 11.06 -6.49 4.00
CA ASP A 64 12.04 -7.43 3.47
C ASP A 64 12.52 -7.02 2.06
N PRO A 65 13.73 -7.42 1.65
CA PRO A 65 14.23 -7.13 0.32
C PRO A 65 13.42 -7.84 -0.77
N VAL A 66 13.40 -7.24 -1.96
CA VAL A 66 12.81 -7.85 -3.14
C VAL A 66 13.58 -9.14 -3.50
N PRO A 67 12.91 -10.31 -3.58
CA PRO A 67 13.56 -11.54 -4.03
C PRO A 67 14.15 -11.41 -5.44
N GLN A 68 15.33 -12.02 -5.67
CA GLN A 68 16.08 -11.88 -6.92
C GLN A 68 15.27 -12.28 -8.17
N ASN A 69 14.37 -13.25 -8.06
CA ASN A 69 13.49 -13.69 -9.15
C ASN A 69 12.46 -12.63 -9.56
N TYR A 70 12.25 -11.58 -8.75
CA TYR A 70 11.36 -10.45 -9.04
C TYR A 70 12.11 -9.15 -9.33
N SER A 71 13.45 -9.14 -9.31
CA SER A 71 14.25 -7.93 -9.57
C SER A 71 14.13 -7.40 -11.01
N PHE A 72 13.48 -8.17 -11.91
CA PHE A 72 13.17 -7.73 -13.26
C PHE A 72 11.96 -6.78 -13.32
N LEU A 73 11.16 -6.71 -12.24
CA LEU A 73 9.98 -5.85 -12.21
C LEU A 73 10.40 -4.37 -12.23
N PRO A 74 9.79 -3.54 -13.10
CA PRO A 74 10.12 -2.11 -13.19
C PRO A 74 9.92 -1.39 -11.85
N GLY A 75 10.94 -0.68 -11.38
CA GLY A 75 10.91 0.07 -10.12
C GLY A 75 11.16 -0.77 -8.88
N SER A 76 11.47 -2.06 -9.01
CA SER A 76 11.79 -2.94 -7.88
C SER A 76 13.00 -2.47 -7.08
N GLU A 77 13.95 -1.79 -7.72
CA GLU A 77 15.12 -1.17 -7.10
C GLU A 77 14.79 0.01 -6.19
N ARG A 78 13.55 0.53 -6.24
CA ARG A 78 13.07 1.64 -5.41
C ARG A 78 12.22 1.18 -4.21
N VAL A 79 12.05 -0.13 -4.04
CA VAL A 79 11.39 -0.70 -2.84
C VAL A 79 12.36 -0.60 -1.67
N SER A 80 11.89 -0.05 -0.55
CA SER A 80 12.73 0.21 0.61
C SER A 80 12.06 -0.24 1.91
N ALA A 81 12.87 -0.67 2.87
CA ALA A 81 12.44 -0.84 4.26
C ALA A 81 12.68 0.44 5.09
N ASP A 82 13.33 1.44 4.52
CA ASP A 82 13.53 2.73 5.16
C ASP A 82 12.39 3.67 4.77
N LEU A 83 11.81 4.31 5.79
CA LEU A 83 10.82 5.35 5.56
C LEU A 83 11.50 6.59 5.00
N PRO A 84 10.85 7.30 4.07
CA PRO A 84 11.37 8.56 3.59
C PRO A 84 11.34 9.64 4.70
N ASP A 85 12.06 10.73 4.46
CA ASP A 85 12.13 11.92 5.32
C ASP A 85 10.89 12.83 5.27
N TRP A 86 9.78 12.32 4.72
CA TRP A 86 8.50 13.01 4.59
C TRP A 86 7.36 12.05 4.92
N THR A 87 6.31 12.56 5.55
CA THR A 87 5.12 11.78 5.91
C THR A 87 4.10 11.79 4.77
N ALA A 88 3.43 10.66 4.53
CA ALA A 88 2.34 10.59 3.57
C ALA A 88 1.01 11.10 4.14
N ASP A 89 0.17 11.64 3.28
CA ASP A 89 -1.23 11.96 3.61
C ASP A 89 -2.07 10.68 3.74
N LEU A 90 -1.72 9.65 2.96
CA LEU A 90 -2.40 8.36 2.93
C LEU A 90 -1.40 7.21 2.77
N LEU A 91 -1.56 6.18 3.59
CA LEU A 91 -0.93 4.87 3.42
C LEU A 91 -1.91 3.91 2.73
N VAL A 92 -1.44 3.20 1.72
CA VAL A 92 -2.20 2.12 1.07
C VAL A 92 -1.49 0.81 1.35
N ALA A 93 -2.12 -0.08 2.10
CA ALA A 93 -1.62 -1.44 2.32
C ALA A 93 -2.12 -2.35 1.20
N VAL A 94 -1.19 -3.00 0.49
CA VAL A 94 -1.52 -3.93 -0.60
C VAL A 94 -1.08 -5.35 -0.25
N ASP A 95 -1.91 -6.31 -0.64
CA ASP A 95 -1.74 -7.74 -0.34
C ASP A 95 -1.54 -8.03 1.16
N CYS A 96 -2.21 -7.24 2.03
CA CYS A 96 -2.10 -7.35 3.47
C CYS A 96 -3.49 -7.47 4.11
N ASP A 97 -3.68 -8.45 4.99
CA ASP A 97 -4.85 -8.55 5.89
C ASP A 97 -4.78 -7.55 7.08
N GLY A 98 -3.87 -6.58 6.99
CA GLY A 98 -3.62 -5.57 8.01
C GLY A 98 -2.14 -5.20 8.16
N LEU A 99 -1.87 -4.09 8.85
CA LEU A 99 -0.52 -3.54 8.99
C LEU A 99 0.44 -4.45 9.77
N SER A 100 -0.05 -5.36 10.61
CA SER A 100 0.79 -6.33 11.33
C SER A 100 1.67 -7.18 10.40
N ARG A 101 1.24 -7.37 9.15
CA ARG A 101 2.00 -8.10 8.12
C ARG A 101 3.18 -7.31 7.53
N THR A 102 3.25 -6.01 7.78
CA THR A 102 4.38 -5.15 7.37
C THR A 102 5.58 -5.22 8.32
N GLY A 103 5.54 -6.14 9.29
CA GLY A 103 6.67 -6.47 10.14
C GLY A 103 7.16 -5.29 10.96
N ARG A 104 8.49 -5.06 10.93
CA ARG A 104 9.14 -3.94 11.63
C ARG A 104 8.64 -2.54 11.25
N LEU A 105 7.92 -2.40 10.13
CA LEU A 105 7.34 -1.12 9.71
C LEU A 105 6.04 -0.80 10.44
N ALA A 106 5.28 -1.82 10.87
CA ALA A 106 3.91 -1.65 11.39
C ALA A 106 3.78 -0.53 12.45
N PRO A 107 4.63 -0.46 13.50
CA PRO A 107 4.49 0.57 14.54
C PRO A 107 4.66 2.01 14.02
N ARG A 108 5.36 2.17 12.89
CA ARG A 108 5.59 3.48 12.25
C ARG A 108 4.47 3.83 11.26
N LEU A 109 3.80 2.81 10.72
CA LEU A 109 2.72 2.94 9.73
C LEU A 109 1.36 3.18 10.39
N GLU A 110 1.12 2.65 11.59
CA GLU A 110 -0.16 2.72 12.31
C GLU A 110 -0.68 4.14 12.57
N ASN A 111 0.22 5.13 12.63
CA ASN A 111 -0.15 6.54 12.86
C ASN A 111 -0.51 7.30 11.57
N ILE A 112 -0.41 6.67 10.41
CA ILE A 112 -0.77 7.27 9.13
C ILE A 112 -2.21 6.86 8.79
N PRO A 113 -3.07 7.78 8.31
CA PRO A 113 -4.36 7.40 7.74
C PRO A 113 -4.14 6.31 6.69
N HIS A 114 -4.84 5.18 6.82
CA HIS A 114 -4.58 4.01 5.98
C HIS A 114 -5.85 3.34 5.48
N ILE A 115 -5.70 2.71 4.32
CA ILE A 115 -6.68 1.83 3.69
C ILE A 115 -6.04 0.51 3.26
#